data_AF-A0A930BVK1-F1
#
_entry.id   AF-A0A930BVK1-F1
#
_cell.length_a   1.000
_cell.length_b   1.000
_cell.length_c   1.000
_cell.angle_alpha   90.00
_cell.angle_beta   90.00
_cell.angle_gamma   90.00
#
_symmetry.space_group_name_H-M   'P 1'
#
loop_
_entity.id
_entity.type
_entity.pdbx_description
1 polymer ?
#
loop_
_entity_poly.entity_id
_entity_poly.type
_entity_poly.pdbx_seq_one_letter_code
_entity_poly.pdbx_strand_id
1 'polypeptide(L)'
;MWNDPSLIALLLGAAFLAGALNAVAGGGSFLTLPALVFTGMPPVAANATGTVALLPGYVSGVFGFREDLEAPPGLSMPTLILLSLAGGAMGATLLLVTEDRTFNKIVPWLLLLATLLFALGPRLLRSARGSQGGHASPAKSATGMLAVSIYGGYFNG
;
A
#
# COMPACT_ATOMS: atom_id res chain seq x y z
N MET A 1 -20.34 -8.56 27.09
CA MET A 1 -19.32 -8.81 26.06
C MET A 1 -19.30 -7.74 24.98
N TRP A 2 -20.34 -7.54 24.16
CA TRP A 2 -20.32 -6.46 23.14
C TRP A 2 -20.74 -5.06 23.64
N ASN A 3 -21.30 -4.94 24.86
CA ASN A 3 -21.77 -3.68 25.45
C ASN A 3 -20.83 -3.07 26.50
N ASP A 4 -19.64 -3.63 26.67
CA ASP A 4 -18.67 -3.16 27.67
C ASP A 4 -17.93 -1.91 27.14
N PRO A 5 -18.15 -0.69 27.68
CA PRO A 5 -17.63 0.55 27.08
C PRO A 5 -16.10 0.62 27.06
N SER A 6 -15.46 0.00 28.06
CA SER A 6 -14.00 -0.13 28.13
C SER A 6 -13.45 -1.01 27.01
N LEU A 7 -14.17 -2.06 26.63
CA LEU A 7 -13.81 -2.96 25.55
C LEU A 7 -13.96 -2.25 24.20
N ILE A 8 -15.03 -1.48 24.00
CA ILE A 8 -15.22 -0.65 22.79
C ILE A 8 -14.11 0.40 22.67
N ALA A 9 -13.79 1.12 23.75
CA ALA A 9 -12.72 2.12 23.75
C ALA A 9 -11.34 1.49 23.44
N LEU A 10 -11.06 0.32 24.00
CA LEU A 10 -9.83 -0.45 23.71
C LEU A 10 -9.77 -0.89 22.24
N LEU A 11 -10.88 -1.42 21.69
CA LEU A 11 -10.96 -1.80 20.28
C LEU A 11 -10.79 -0.61 19.33
N LEU A 12 -11.39 0.54 19.65
CA LEU A 12 -11.22 1.77 18.88
C LEU A 12 -9.76 2.25 18.91
N GLY A 13 -9.11 2.24 20.08
CA GLY A 13 -7.70 2.59 20.22
C GLY A 13 -6.79 1.64 19.43
N ALA A 14 -7.03 0.33 19.52
CA ALA A 14 -6.29 -0.68 18.77
C ALA A 14 -6.49 -0.55 17.26
N ALA A 15 -7.73 -0.31 16.80
CA ALA A 15 -8.04 -0.09 15.39
C ALA A 15 -7.38 1.18 14.85
N PHE A 16 -7.38 2.26 15.63
CA PHE A 16 -6.70 3.51 15.28
C PHE A 16 -5.19 3.32 15.15
N LEU A 17 -4.54 2.67 16.12
CA LEU A 17 -3.11 2.36 16.09
C LEU A 17 -2.76 1.43 14.92
N ALA A 18 -3.56 0.39 14.68
CA ALA A 18 -3.37 -0.52 13.55
C ALA A 18 -3.50 0.22 12.20
N GLY A 19 -4.48 1.13 12.09
CA GLY A 19 -4.64 2.00 10.92
C GLY A 19 -3.45 2.93 10.72
N ALA A 20 -2.95 3.56 11.79
CA ALA A 20 -1.76 4.42 11.75
C ALA A 20 -0.51 3.64 11.32
N LEU A 21 -0.29 2.44 11.87
CA LEU A 21 0.81 1.56 11.46
C LEU A 21 0.70 1.15 9.99
N ASN A 22 -0.52 0.87 9.51
CA ASN A 22 -0.74 0.58 8.10
C ASN A 22 -0.48 1.79 7.20
N ALA A 23 -0.88 2.99 7.62
CA ALA A 23 -0.63 4.22 6.87
C ALA A 23 0.86 4.56 6.77
N VAL A 24 1.65 4.26 7.81
CA VAL A 24 3.09 4.59 7.86
C VAL A 24 3.96 3.53 7.17
N ALA A 25 3.64 2.25 7.32
CA ALA A 25 4.53 1.15 6.90
C ALA A 25 3.87 0.13 5.95
N GLY A 26 2.57 0.24 5.67
CA GLY A 26 1.81 -0.74 4.88
C GLY A 26 1.75 -2.15 5.51
N GLY A 27 2.17 -2.28 6.77
CA GLY A 27 2.41 -3.56 7.43
C GLY A 27 1.20 -4.19 8.10
N GLY A 28 0.07 -3.47 8.20
CA GLY A 28 -1.18 -4.02 8.74
C GLY A 28 -1.68 -5.18 7.88
N SER A 29 -1.60 -5.04 6.56
CA SER A 29 -1.92 -6.08 5.57
C SER A 29 -1.11 -7.37 5.77
N PHE A 30 0.10 -7.28 6.33
CA PHE A 30 0.96 -8.44 6.59
C PHE A 30 0.45 -9.33 7.73
N LEU A 31 -0.34 -8.76 8.64
CA LEU A 31 -0.95 -9.49 9.75
C LEU A 31 -2.38 -9.92 9.40
N THR A 32 -3.15 -9.05 8.74
CA THR A 32 -4.57 -9.31 8.44
C THR A 32 -4.74 -10.39 7.37
N LEU A 33 -3.89 -10.44 6.34
CA LEU A 33 -4.02 -11.42 5.26
C LEU A 33 -3.82 -12.86 5.76
N PRO A 34 -2.73 -13.23 6.46
CA PRO A 34 -2.59 -14.57 7.03
C PRO A 34 -3.70 -14.91 8.03
N ALA A 35 -4.16 -13.95 8.82
CA ALA A 35 -5.24 -14.16 9.78
C ALA A 35 -6.57 -14.48 9.07
N LEU A 36 -6.93 -13.78 8.01
CA LEU A 36 -8.13 -14.04 7.21
C LEU A 36 -8.02 -15.36 6.44
N VAL A 37 -6.85 -15.67 5.87
CA VAL A 37 -6.64 -16.98 5.21
C VAL A 37 -6.75 -18.12 6.22
N PHE A 38 -6.29 -17.92 7.46
CA PHE A 38 -6.41 -18.91 8.53
C PHE A 38 -7.86 -19.20 8.92
N THR A 39 -8.79 -18.26 8.76
CA THR A 39 -10.23 -18.53 8.96
C THR A 39 -10.89 -19.30 7.82
N GLY A 40 -10.12 -19.66 6.77
CA GLY A 40 -10.60 -20.38 5.59
C GLY A 40 -11.04 -19.48 4.44
N MET A 41 -10.84 -18.15 4.54
CA MET A 41 -11.15 -17.23 3.46
C MET A 41 -10.19 -17.45 2.27
N PRO A 42 -10.70 -17.47 1.02
CA PRO A 42 -9.84 -17.47 -0.16
C PRO A 42 -8.85 -16.30 -0.13
N PRO A 43 -7.54 -16.52 -0.35
CA PRO A 43 -6.51 -15.49 -0.29
C PRO A 43 -6.79 -14.22 -1.10
N VAL A 44 -7.38 -14.35 -2.30
CA VAL A 44 -7.74 -13.20 -3.14
C VAL A 44 -8.86 -12.39 -2.48
N ALA A 45 -9.88 -13.06 -1.94
CA ALA A 45 -10.98 -12.42 -1.23
C ALA A 45 -10.50 -11.79 0.10
N ALA A 46 -9.58 -12.44 0.80
CA ALA A 46 -8.96 -11.93 2.03
C ALA A 46 -8.19 -10.64 1.76
N ASN A 47 -7.38 -10.62 0.70
CA ASN A 47 -6.65 -9.43 0.29
C ASN A 47 -7.59 -8.29 -0.09
N ALA A 48 -8.58 -8.55 -0.95
CA ALA A 48 -9.56 -7.55 -1.36
C ALA A 48 -10.36 -6.97 -0.17
N THR A 49 -10.76 -7.83 0.77
CA THR A 49 -11.44 -7.41 2.01
C THR A 49 -10.54 -6.51 2.86
N GLY A 50 -9.26 -6.89 3.01
CA GLY A 50 -8.26 -6.08 3.70
C GLY A 50 -8.12 -4.68 3.08
N THR A 51 -7.99 -4.60 1.75
CA THR A 51 -7.91 -3.34 1.01
C THR A 51 -9.13 -2.45 1.25
N VAL A 52 -10.35 -3.00 1.20
CA VAL A 52 -11.58 -2.24 1.47
C VAL A 52 -11.60 -1.71 2.91
N ALA A 53 -11.14 -2.52 3.87
CA ALA A 53 -11.04 -2.10 5.27
C ALA A 53 -10.04 -0.95 5.48
N LEU A 54 -9.06 -0.79 4.59
CA LEU A 54 -8.04 0.27 4.65
C LEU A 54 -8.47 1.58 3.96
N LEU A 55 -9.53 1.58 3.14
CA LEU A 55 -9.99 2.78 2.42
C LEU A 55 -10.15 4.03 3.30
N PRO A 56 -10.79 3.96 4.49
CA PRO A 56 -10.89 5.13 5.37
C PRO A 56 -9.52 5.68 5.80
N GLY A 57 -8.54 4.78 5.98
CA GLY A 57 -7.16 5.11 6.31
C GLY A 57 -6.42 5.78 5.16
N TYR A 58 -6.64 5.34 3.91
CA TYR A 58 -6.07 6.02 2.74
C TYR A 58 -6.65 7.42 2.57
N VAL A 59 -7.97 7.57 2.73
CA VAL A 59 -8.65 8.88 2.64
C VAL A 59 -8.11 9.82 3.71
N SER A 60 -8.03 9.37 4.97
CA SER A 60 -7.50 10.19 6.06
C SER A 60 -6.01 10.52 5.88
N GLY A 61 -5.22 9.60 5.35
CA GLY A 61 -3.81 9.82 5.01
C GLY A 61 -3.62 10.90 3.94
N VAL A 62 -4.41 10.85 2.85
CA VAL A 62 -4.38 11.89 1.81
C VAL A 62 -4.75 13.25 2.39
N PHE A 63 -5.80 13.34 3.21
CA PHE A 63 -6.17 14.60 3.85
C PHE A 63 -5.13 15.10 4.86
N GLY A 64 -4.56 14.20 5.66
CA GLY A 64 -3.59 14.51 6.71
C GLY A 64 -2.23 14.95 6.19
N PHE A 65 -1.79 14.41 5.05
CA PHE A 65 -0.50 14.72 4.43
C PHE A 65 -0.61 15.58 3.17
N ARG A 66 -1.79 16.15 2.87
CA ARG A 66 -2.04 16.91 1.63
C ARG A 66 -1.06 18.06 1.40
N GLU A 67 -0.55 18.65 2.48
CA GLU A 67 0.36 19.80 2.44
C GLU A 67 1.82 19.37 2.16
N ASP A 68 2.13 18.09 2.38
CA ASP A 68 3.43 17.48 2.11
C ASP A 68 3.48 16.78 0.72
N LEU A 69 2.37 16.78 -0.04
CA LEU A 69 2.29 16.14 -1.35
C LEU A 69 2.82 17.06 -2.45
N GLU A 70 4.03 16.78 -2.94
CA GLU A 70 4.63 17.47 -4.07
C GLU A 70 4.89 16.53 -5.25
N ALA A 71 4.60 17.01 -6.47
CA ALA A 71 4.90 16.25 -7.67
C ALA A 71 6.41 16.31 -8.00
N PRO A 72 7.03 15.20 -8.47
CA PRO A 72 8.40 15.23 -8.95
C PRO A 72 8.58 16.22 -10.11
N PRO A 73 9.77 16.82 -10.26
CA PRO A 73 10.06 17.73 -11.36
C PRO A 73 9.72 17.12 -12.73
N GLY A 74 8.90 17.85 -13.51
CA GLY A 74 8.43 17.44 -14.83
C GLY A 74 7.20 16.53 -14.85
N LEU A 75 6.60 16.22 -13.70
CA LEU A 75 5.26 15.62 -13.60
C LEU A 75 4.31 16.56 -12.88
N SER A 76 3.03 16.52 -13.28
CA SER A 76 1.97 17.26 -12.61
C SER A 76 1.21 16.36 -11.64
N MET A 77 0.63 16.93 -10.58
CA MET A 77 -0.23 16.16 -9.65
C MET A 77 -1.38 15.42 -10.38
N PRO A 78 -2.10 16.03 -11.35
CA PRO A 78 -3.10 15.30 -12.14
C PRO A 78 -2.52 14.09 -12.89
N THR A 79 -1.30 14.21 -13.44
CA THR A 79 -0.63 13.09 -14.11
C THR A 79 -0.33 11.96 -13.12
N LEU A 80 0.15 12.28 -11.92
CA LEU A 80 0.41 11.28 -10.89
C LEU A 80 -0.88 10.59 -10.45
N ILE A 81 -1.97 11.33 -10.27
CA ILE A 81 -3.29 10.77 -9.94
C ILE A 81 -3.73 9.81 -11.04
N LEU A 82 -3.61 10.20 -12.31
CA LEU A 82 -4.01 9.36 -13.44
C LEU A 82 -3.15 8.09 -13.53
N LEU A 83 -1.83 8.20 -13.38
CA LEU A 83 -0.93 7.05 -13.35
C LEU A 83 -1.22 6.12 -12.19
N SER A 84 -1.54 6.68 -11.01
CA SER A 84 -1.88 5.90 -9.82
C SER A 84 -3.19 5.17 -9.99
N LEU A 85 -4.21 5.84 -10.55
CA LEU A 85 -5.51 5.25 -10.81
C LEU A 85 -5.41 4.14 -11.86
N ALA A 86 -4.68 4.40 -12.95
CA ALA A 86 -4.46 3.41 -14.00
C ALA A 86 -3.66 2.21 -13.48
N GLY A 87 -2.55 2.45 -12.78
CA GLY A 87 -1.73 1.40 -12.20
C GLY A 87 -2.48 0.60 -11.15
N GLY A 88 -3.18 1.26 -10.22
CA GLY A 88 -4.01 0.62 -9.20
C GLY A 88 -5.13 -0.22 -9.81
N ALA A 89 -5.84 0.29 -10.81
CA ALA A 89 -6.88 -0.47 -11.52
C ALA A 89 -6.31 -1.69 -12.25
N MET A 90 -5.13 -1.56 -12.89
CA MET A 90 -4.43 -2.68 -13.51
C MET A 90 -4.04 -3.73 -12.47
N GLY A 91 -3.46 -3.31 -11.34
CA GLY A 91 -3.08 -4.20 -10.24
C GLY A 91 -4.28 -4.93 -9.64
N ALA A 92 -5.37 -4.22 -9.37
CA ALA A 92 -6.60 -4.78 -8.83
C ALA A 92 -7.25 -5.77 -9.82
N THR A 93 -7.26 -5.45 -11.11
CA THR A 93 -7.74 -6.36 -12.14
C THR A 93 -6.87 -7.63 -12.19
N LEU A 94 -5.54 -7.47 -12.11
CA LEU A 94 -4.62 -8.60 -12.08
C LEU A 94 -4.86 -9.50 -10.85
N LEU A 95 -5.14 -8.92 -9.69
CA LEU A 95 -5.51 -9.65 -8.48
C LEU A 95 -6.80 -10.47 -8.72
N LEU A 96 -7.84 -9.85 -9.28
CA LEU A 96 -9.13 -10.50 -9.49
C LEU A 96 -9.09 -11.66 -10.51
N VAL A 97 -8.15 -11.63 -11.46
CA VAL A 97 -7.94 -12.75 -12.39
C VAL A 97 -6.88 -13.75 -11.91
N THR A 98 -6.19 -13.48 -10.81
CA THR A 98 -5.22 -14.41 -10.23
C THR A 98 -5.94 -15.49 -9.44
N GLU A 99 -5.60 -16.76 -9.68
CA GLU A 99 -6.08 -17.86 -8.85
C GLU A 99 -5.47 -17.84 -7.44
N ASP A 100 -6.23 -18.22 -6.42
CA ASP A 100 -5.79 -18.26 -5.01
C ASP A 100 -4.47 -19.02 -4.81
N ARG A 101 -4.27 -20.14 -5.53
CA ARG A 101 -3.04 -20.94 -5.45
C ARG A 101 -1.83 -20.18 -5.97
N THR A 102 -2.01 -19.39 -7.01
CA THR A 102 -0.96 -18.55 -7.60
C THR A 102 -0.67 -17.38 -6.69
N PHE A 103 -1.71 -16.72 -6.18
CA PHE A 103 -1.57 -15.62 -5.22
C PHE A 103 -0.81 -16.05 -3.97
N ASN A 104 -1.17 -17.18 -3.35
CA ASN A 104 -0.47 -17.72 -2.17
C ASN A 104 1.03 -17.97 -2.41
N LYS A 105 1.43 -18.32 -3.63
CA LYS A 105 2.87 -18.49 -3.96
C LYS A 105 3.58 -17.16 -4.14
N ILE A 106 2.88 -16.14 -4.62
CA ILE A 106 3.43 -14.81 -4.92
C ILE A 106 3.51 -13.95 -3.65
N VAL A 107 2.55 -14.07 -2.73
CA VAL A 107 2.46 -13.28 -1.48
C VAL A 107 3.80 -13.18 -0.72
N PRO A 108 4.54 -14.27 -0.42
CA PRO A 108 5.81 -14.17 0.30
C PRO A 108 6.86 -13.30 -0.40
N TRP A 109 6.88 -13.30 -1.74
CA TRP A 109 7.80 -12.49 -2.53
C TRP A 109 7.41 -11.01 -2.54
N LEU A 110 6.11 -10.71 -2.56
CA LEU A 110 5.61 -9.33 -2.44
C LEU A 110 5.95 -8.76 -1.06
N LEU A 111 5.75 -9.55 -0.01
CA LEU A 111 6.13 -9.20 1.35
C LEU A 111 7.64 -8.97 1.48
N LEU A 112 8.46 -9.85 0.91
CA LEU A 112 9.91 -9.70 0.88
C LEU A 112 10.31 -8.40 0.18
N LEU A 113 9.73 -8.13 -0.99
CA LEU A 113 10.01 -6.92 -1.76
C LEU A 113 9.66 -5.65 -0.97
N ALA A 114 8.45 -5.59 -0.39
CA ALA A 114 8.04 -4.45 0.45
C ALA A 114 8.97 -4.25 1.65
N THR A 115 9.31 -5.35 2.33
CA THR A 115 10.21 -5.32 3.49
C THR A 115 11.60 -4.82 3.09
N LEU A 116 12.14 -5.29 1.96
CA LEU A 116 13.43 -4.84 1.44
C LEU A 116 13.39 -3.37 1.02
N LEU A 117 12.34 -2.93 0.33
CA LEU A 117 12.16 -1.53 -0.05
C LEU A 117 12.08 -0.62 1.18
N PHE A 118 11.38 -1.04 2.23
CA PHE A 118 11.30 -0.29 3.47
C PHE A 118 12.64 -0.26 4.21
N ALA A 119 13.31 -1.41 4.33
CA ALA A 119 14.61 -1.53 4.99
C ALA A 119 15.74 -0.77 4.27
N LEU A 120 15.70 -0.74 2.93
CA LEU A 120 16.68 -0.05 2.09
C LEU A 120 16.27 1.38 1.75
N GLY A 121 15.03 1.79 1.99
CA GLY A 121 14.46 3.09 1.65
C GLY A 121 15.36 4.27 2.03
N PRO A 122 15.84 4.37 3.28
CA PRO A 122 16.74 5.45 3.69
C PRO A 122 18.05 5.50 2.90
N ARG A 123 18.61 4.33 2.52
CA ARG A 123 19.84 4.24 1.72
C ARG A 123 19.57 4.61 0.26
N LEU A 124 18.46 4.15 -0.30
CA LEU A 124 18.03 4.47 -1.67
C LEU A 124 17.79 5.97 -1.84
N LEU A 125 17.08 6.60 -0.90
CA LEU A 125 16.84 8.05 -0.90
C LEU A 125 18.16 8.84 -0.79
N ARG A 126 19.09 8.39 0.05
CA ARG A 126 20.38 9.05 0.23
C ARG A 126 21.28 8.93 -1.01
N SER A 127 21.27 7.78 -1.67
CA SER A 127 21.98 7.58 -2.94
C SER A 127 21.37 8.40 -4.08
N ALA A 128 20.05 8.51 -4.13
CA ALA A 128 19.35 9.33 -5.13
C ALA A 128 19.62 10.83 -4.94
N ARG A 129 19.68 11.31 -3.68
CA ARG A 129 20.02 12.70 -3.35
C ARG A 129 21.51 13.03 -3.49
N GLY A 130 22.40 12.04 -3.32
CA GLY A 130 23.85 12.21 -3.47
C GLY A 130 24.31 12.39 -4.92
N SER A 131 23.48 11.98 -5.90
CA SER A 131 23.72 12.17 -7.33
C SER A 131 23.28 13.59 -7.75
N GLN A 132 24.03 14.62 -7.33
CA GLN A 132 23.73 16.06 -7.48
C GLN A 132 23.66 16.61 -8.94
N GLY A 133 23.39 15.79 -9.96
CA GLY A 133 23.45 16.20 -11.37
C GLY A 133 22.27 15.82 -12.26
N GLY A 134 21.26 15.09 -11.77
CA GLY A 134 20.15 14.70 -12.63
C GLY A 134 18.90 14.34 -11.84
N HIS A 135 17.92 15.24 -11.86
CA HIS A 135 16.54 14.86 -11.55
C HIS A 135 16.19 13.62 -12.36
N ALA A 136 15.54 12.63 -11.72
CA ALA A 136 15.04 11.48 -12.44
C ALA A 136 14.17 12.00 -13.61
N SER A 137 14.49 11.55 -14.83
CA SER A 137 13.73 11.93 -16.02
C SER A 137 12.23 11.73 -15.74
N PRO A 138 11.34 12.61 -16.21
CA PRO A 138 9.90 12.47 -16.01
C PRO A 138 9.38 11.08 -16.39
N ALA A 139 9.98 10.45 -17.41
CA ALA A 139 9.69 9.08 -17.79
C ALA A 139 10.03 8.06 -16.69
N LYS A 140 11.20 8.17 -16.04
CA LYS A 140 11.59 7.28 -14.93
C LYS A 140 10.65 7.44 -13.73
N SER A 141 10.28 8.68 -13.41
CA SER A 141 9.33 8.98 -12.33
C SER A 141 7.94 8.43 -12.65
N ALA A 142 7.48 8.56 -13.89
CA ALA A 142 6.20 8.03 -14.34
C ALA A 142 6.18 6.50 -14.32
N THR A 143 7.22 5.84 -14.82
CA THR A 143 7.35 4.38 -14.77
C THR A 143 7.44 3.87 -13.34
N GLY A 144 8.20 4.55 -12.48
CA GLY A 144 8.29 4.23 -11.05
C GLY A 144 6.93 4.33 -10.37
N MET A 145 6.19 5.42 -10.61
CA MET A 145 4.86 5.61 -10.07
C MET A 145 3.90 4.50 -10.54
N LEU A 146 3.87 4.24 -11.85
CA LEU A 146 3.02 3.19 -12.42
C LEU A 146 3.34 1.81 -11.82
N ALA A 147 4.62 1.46 -11.70
CA ALA A 147 5.05 0.17 -11.15
C ALA A 147 4.64 0.02 -9.67
N VAL A 148 4.84 1.07 -8.87
CA VAL A 148 4.43 1.08 -7.46
C VAL A 148 2.91 0.99 -7.32
N SER A 149 2.15 1.69 -8.17
CA SER A 149 0.69 1.66 -8.14
C SER A 149 0.11 0.32 -8.62
N ILE A 150 0.73 -0.36 -9.62
CA ILE A 150 0.35 -1.72 -10.01
C ILE A 150 0.58 -2.70 -8.87
N TYR A 151 1.75 -2.62 -8.22
CA TYR A 151 2.07 -3.42 -7.05
C TYR A 151 1.08 -3.16 -5.91
N GLY A 152 0.81 -1.89 -5.62
CA GLY A 152 -0.16 -1.44 -4.60
C GLY A 152 -1.54 -2.03 -4.86
N GLY A 153 -2.10 -1.79 -6.05
CA GLY A 153 -3.42 -2.29 -6.43
C GLY A 153 -3.55 -3.82 -6.42
N TYR A 154 -2.45 -4.54 -6.65
CA TYR A 154 -2.44 -6.01 -6.60
C TYR A 154 -2.49 -6.58 -5.17
N PHE A 155 -1.81 -5.95 -4.20
CA PHE A 155 -1.50 -6.59 -2.91
C PHE A 155 -1.89 -5.80 -1.66
N ASN A 156 -2.11 -4.49 -1.74
CA ASN A 156 -2.41 -3.66 -0.55
C ASN A 156 -3.63 -2.76 -0.76
N GLY A 157 -3.83 -2.27 -1.98
CA GLY A 157 -4.75 -1.18 -2.32
C GLY A 157 -3.99 -0.01 -2.90
#